data_AF-A0A6V7HT36-F1
#
_entry.id   AF-A0A6V7HT36-F1
#
_cell.length_a   1.000
_cell.length_b   1.000
_cell.length_c   1.000
_cell.angle_alpha   90.00
_cell.angle_beta   90.00
_cell.angle_gamma   90.00
#
_symmetry.space_group_name_H-M   'P 1'
#
loop_
_entity.id
_entity.type
_entity.pdbx_description
1 polymer ?
#
loop_
_entity_poly.entity_id
_entity_poly.type
_entity_poly.pdbx_seq_one_letter_code
_entity_poly.pdbx_strand_id
1 'polypeptide(L)' 'VGEQFVHGMIFGMESIPFSLLDESESFDLDIIKGDQAVNIADVWTLKPIAQSDKRRRLADAIVFTIKRGFL' A
#
# COMPACT_ATOMS: atom_id res chain seq x y z
N VAL A 1 -11.13 2.55 20.97
CA VAL A 1 -10.08 3.38 20.32
C VAL A 1 -9.02 2.54 19.60
N GLY A 2 -8.70 1.30 20.03
CA GLY A 2 -7.57 0.53 19.46
C GLY A 2 -7.77 -0.15 18.08
N GLU A 3 -8.89 -0.83 17.82
CA GLU A 3 -8.98 -1.72 16.64
C GLU A 3 -9.14 -0.99 15.30
N GLN A 4 -9.99 0.05 15.26
CA GLN A 4 -10.22 0.84 14.04
C GLN A 4 -8.95 1.58 13.59
N PHE A 5 -8.05 1.87 14.53
CA PHE A 5 -6.82 2.57 14.23
C PHE A 5 -5.81 1.67 13.49
N VAL A 6 -5.64 0.43 13.94
CA VAL A 6 -4.76 -0.55 13.28
C VAL A 6 -5.21 -0.77 11.83
N HIS A 7 -6.52 -0.88 11.60
CA HIS A 7 -7.06 -1.00 10.25
C HIS A 7 -6.71 0.20 9.35
N GLY A 8 -6.89 1.42 9.85
CA GLY A 8 -6.52 2.63 9.10
C GLY A 8 -5.02 2.74 8.82
N MET A 9 -4.17 2.30 9.75
CA MET A 9 -2.72 2.26 9.55
C MET A 9 -2.31 1.25 8.47
N ILE A 10 -2.85 0.04 8.53
CA ILE A 10 -2.59 -1.00 7.51
C ILE A 10 -3.04 -0.50 6.13
N PHE A 11 -4.25 0.06 6.04
CA PHE A 11 -4.76 0.58 4.78
C PHE A 11 -3.92 1.76 4.26
N GLY A 12 -3.40 2.60 5.15
CA GLY A 12 -2.45 3.66 4.80
C GLY A 12 -1.12 3.13 4.29
N MET A 13 -0.61 2.04 4.87
CA MET A 13 0.61 1.37 4.41
C MET A 13 0.47 0.76 3.00
N GLU A 14 -0.74 0.49 2.54
CA GLU A 14 -1.00 -0.01 1.18
C GLU A 14 -1.35 1.14 0.22
N SER A 15 -2.27 2.02 0.62
CA SER A 15 -2.79 3.10 -0.20
C SER A 15 -1.73 4.15 -0.55
N ILE A 16 -0.81 4.46 0.38
CA ILE A 16 0.25 5.42 0.11
C ILE A 16 1.20 4.88 -0.97
N PRO A 17 1.77 3.65 -0.86
CA PRO A 17 2.53 3.06 -1.95
C PRO A 17 1.76 2.99 -3.28
N PHE A 18 0.49 2.58 -3.29
CA PHE A 18 -0.29 2.51 -4.54
C PHE A 18 -0.43 3.87 -5.21
N SER A 19 -0.62 4.94 -4.44
CA SER A 19 -0.70 6.31 -4.97
C SER A 19 0.62 6.83 -5.56
N LEU A 20 1.72 6.12 -5.36
CA LEU A 20 3.07 6.52 -5.75
C LEU A 20 3.63 5.70 -6.91
N LEU A 21 2.91 4.66 -7.36
CA LEU A 21 3.29 3.80 -8.48
C LEU A 21 3.23 4.59 -9.79
N ASP A 22 4.26 4.39 -10.62
CA ASP A 22 4.17 4.77 -12.03
C ASP A 22 3.31 3.75 -12.80
N GLU A 23 2.81 4.12 -13.98
CA GLU A 23 1.92 3.24 -14.78
C GLU A 23 2.56 1.87 -15.07
N SER A 24 3.86 1.85 -15.35
CA SER A 24 4.64 0.62 -15.55
C SER A 24 4.81 -0.26 -14.30
N GLU A 25 4.47 0.27 -13.13
CA GLU A 25 4.53 -0.43 -11.84
C GLU A 25 3.13 -0.81 -11.32
N SER A 26 2.07 -0.47 -12.08
CA SER A 26 0.71 -0.86 -11.77
C SER A 26 0.51 -2.39 -11.90
N PHE A 27 -0.57 -2.89 -11.28
CA PHE A 27 -0.87 -4.32 -11.27
C PHE A 27 -1.21 -4.83 -12.66
N ASP A 28 -0.62 -5.97 -13.03
CA ASP A 28 -0.97 -6.66 -14.26
C ASP A 28 -2.32 -7.38 -14.09
N LEU A 29 -3.38 -6.75 -14.59
CA LEU A 29 -4.73 -7.33 -14.58
C LEU A 29 -4.94 -8.33 -15.72
N ASP A 30 -4.04 -8.38 -16.71
CA ASP A 30 -4.17 -9.34 -17.81
C ASP A 30 -3.96 -10.78 -17.32
N ILE A 31 -3.40 -10.98 -16.12
CA ILE A 31 -3.31 -12.32 -15.52
C ILE A 31 -4.70 -12.90 -15.16
N ILE A 32 -5.72 -12.05 -15.04
CA ILE A 32 -7.10 -12.46 -14.75
C ILE A 32 -7.76 -12.90 -16.06
N LYS A 33 -7.92 -14.21 -16.25
CA LYS A 33 -8.52 -14.79 -17.47
C LYS A 33 -9.88 -15.42 -17.17
N GLY A 34 -10.93 -14.90 -17.81
CA GLY A 34 -12.29 -15.41 -17.67
C GLY A 34 -12.79 -15.32 -16.23
N ASP A 35 -13.58 -16.31 -15.81
CA ASP A 35 -14.21 -16.34 -14.48
C ASP A 35 -13.40 -17.15 -13.44
N GLN A 36 -12.15 -17.50 -13.76
CA GLN A 36 -11.31 -18.26 -12.84
C GLN A 36 -10.77 -17.36 -11.73
N ALA A 37 -10.94 -17.81 -10.48
CA ALA A 37 -10.34 -17.14 -9.34
C ALA A 37 -8.81 -17.18 -9.47
N VAL A 38 -8.18 -16.01 -9.36
CA VAL A 38 -6.72 -15.87 -9.26
C VAL A 38 -6.33 -15.61 -7.81
N ASN A 39 -5.12 -16.03 -7.42
CA ASN A 39 -4.60 -15.69 -6.11
C ASN A 39 -4.28 -14.19 -6.06
N ILE A 40 -4.82 -13.52 -5.06
CA ILE A 40 -4.62 -12.08 -4.90
C ILE A 40 -3.15 -11.72 -4.70
N ALA A 41 -2.34 -12.61 -4.12
CA ALA A 41 -0.90 -12.39 -3.97
C ALA A 41 -0.17 -12.25 -5.32
N ASP A 42 -0.69 -12.90 -6.38
CA ASP A 42 -0.08 -12.88 -7.71
C ASP A 42 -0.40 -11.55 -8.45
N VAL A 43 -1.53 -10.91 -8.12
CA VAL A 43 -1.92 -9.59 -8.65
C VAL A 43 -1.33 -8.47 -7.80
N TRP A 44 -1.40 -8.59 -6.48
CA TRP A 44 -1.17 -7.52 -5.51
C TRP A 44 0.28 -7.42 -5.05
N THR A 45 1.23 -7.64 -5.96
CA THR A 45 2.67 -7.58 -5.65
C THR A 45 3.20 -6.15 -5.80
N LEU A 46 3.79 -5.62 -4.73
CA LEU A 46 4.44 -4.30 -4.71
C LEU A 46 5.96 -4.43 -4.84
N LYS A 47 6.56 -3.66 -5.74
CA LYS A 47 8.01 -3.48 -5.77
C LYS A 47 8.44 -2.46 -4.71
N PRO A 48 9.69 -2.54 -4.19
CA PRO A 48 10.21 -1.51 -3.32
C PRO A 48 10.19 -0.13 -3.99
N ILE A 49 9.67 0.88 -3.30
CA ILE A 49 9.65 2.27 -3.78
C ILE A 49 11.09 2.73 -4.03
N ALA A 50 11.46 3.00 -5.28
CA ALA A 50 12.84 3.33 -5.65
C ALA A 50 13.30 4.72 -5.16
N GLN A 51 12.40 5.71 -5.17
CA GLN A 51 12.73 7.09 -4.86
C GLN A 51 12.68 7.35 -3.34
N SER A 52 13.74 7.97 -2.81
CA SER A 52 13.92 8.16 -1.37
C SER A 52 12.92 9.14 -0.75
N ASP A 53 12.50 10.16 -1.48
CA ASP A 53 11.47 11.12 -1.10
C ASP A 53 10.08 10.48 -1.02
N LYS A 54 9.74 9.60 -1.98
CA LYS A 54 8.51 8.78 -1.93
C LYS A 54 8.49 7.85 -0.73
N ARG A 55 9.62 7.21 -0.38
CA ARG A 55 9.74 6.41 0.86
C ARG A 55 9.58 7.26 2.12
N ARG A 56 10.16 8.47 2.13
CA ARG A 56 10.02 9.40 3.26
C ARG A 56 8.56 9.78 3.49
N ARG A 57 7.76 10.00 2.43
CA ARG A 57 6.32 10.27 2.56
C ARG A 57 5.57 9.17 3.32
N LEU A 58 5.86 7.90 3.04
CA LEU A 58 5.27 6.77 3.78
C LEU A 58 5.71 6.79 5.27
N ALA A 59 7.00 7.00 5.53
CA ALA A 59 7.52 7.09 6.89
C ALA A 59 6.90 8.26 7.69
N ASP A 60 6.72 9.42 7.06
CA ASP A 60 6.12 10.59 7.69
C ASP A 60 4.66 10.34 8.09
N ALA A 61 3.90 9.57 7.29
CA ALA A 61 2.54 9.17 7.64
C ALA A 61 2.49 8.27 8.89
N ILE A 62 3.45 7.34 9.03
CA ILE A 62 3.58 6.47 10.22
C ILE A 62 4.00 7.29 11.45
N VAL A 63 4.94 8.22 11.28
CA VAL A 63 5.35 9.12 12.38
C VAL A 63 4.19 10.01 12.82
N PHE A 64 3.38 10.50 11.87
CA PHE A 64 2.20 11.31 12.17
C PHE A 64 1.20 10.54 13.03
N THR A 65 0.91 9.28 12.69
CA THR A 65 -0.01 8.47 13.49
C THR A 65 0.53 8.23 14.89
N ILE A 66 1.79 7.83 15.05
CA ILE A 66 2.39 7.66 16.40
C ILE A 66 2.27 8.96 17.23
N LYS A 67 2.61 10.12 16.65
CA LYS A 67 2.52 11.42 17.35
C LYS A 67 1.11 11.80 17.77
N ARG A 68 0.08 11.25 17.12
CA ARG A 68 -1.33 11.53 17.43
C ARG A 68 -1.91 10.58 18.50
N GLY A 69 -1.11 9.65 19.05
CA GLY A 69 -1.58 8.65 20.01
C GLY A 69 -2.55 7.65 19.39
N PHE A 70 -2.38 7.47 18.10
CA PHE A 70 -3.19 6.65 17.22
C PHE A 70 -2.59 5.24 17.23
N LEU A 71 -1.28 5.12 16.95
CA LEU A 71 -0.46 3.92 17.13
C LEU A 71 0.35 4.01 18.43
#